data_AF-A0A4U5MSN8-F1
#
_entry.id   AF-A0A4U5MSN8-F1
#
_cell.length_a   1.000
_cell.length_b   1.000
_cell.length_c   1.000
_cell.angle_alpha   90.00
_cell.angle_beta   90.00
_cell.angle_gamma   90.00
#
_symmetry.space_group_name_H-M   'P 1'
#
loop_
_entity.id
_entity.type
_entity.pdbx_description
1 polymer ?
#
loop_
_entity_poly.entity_id
_entity_poly.type
_entity_poly.pdbx_seq_one_letter_code
_entity_poly.pdbx_strand_id
1 'polypeptide(L)'
;MEIAYNLAEVFDEPIQRLDRELLRKLYNRRFSAVQDAIDKMGALSSREQGLRRILTSYEKLLETEDEQVIYIMWKKHPTSVNTSIVIAMLKGGFKNLYLFDLAMTPFQEKVFSILDFYVFHSLQRQGNGHQLFDFMLQKEQIDPMQCAIDKPSDSLVRFMAKHYGLENPIWQSTNYVVYPGYFVDKNPISREAPRTPRTPRGSEKSLYATVAPLHHRPSSLSGQAEQD
;
A
#
# COMPACT_ATOMS: atom_id res chain seq x y z
N MET A 1 2.90 -20.82 -4.59
CA MET A 1 1.90 -21.53 -3.77
C MET A 1 1.03 -22.39 -4.68
N GLU A 2 0.92 -23.69 -4.41
CA GLU A 2 0.00 -24.56 -5.14
C GLU A 2 -1.43 -24.41 -4.60
N ILE A 3 -2.40 -24.48 -5.51
CA ILE A 3 -3.83 -24.58 -5.18
C ILE A 3 -4.45 -25.74 -5.95
N ALA A 4 -5.29 -26.51 -5.29
CA ALA A 4 -5.99 -27.67 -5.85
C ALA A 4 -7.17 -27.25 -6.74
N TYR A 5 -6.89 -26.39 -7.72
CA TYR A 5 -7.84 -25.93 -8.72
C TYR A 5 -7.12 -25.55 -10.01
N ASN A 6 -7.80 -25.73 -11.15
CA ASN A 6 -7.32 -25.29 -12.46
C ASN A 6 -7.81 -23.87 -12.77
N LEU A 7 -6.98 -22.85 -12.49
CA LEU A 7 -7.32 -21.45 -12.76
C LEU A 7 -7.54 -21.16 -14.25
N ALA A 8 -7.11 -22.04 -15.16
CA ALA A 8 -7.38 -21.89 -16.59
C ALA A 8 -8.87 -22.03 -16.95
N GLU A 9 -9.71 -22.51 -16.02
CA GLU A 9 -11.17 -22.53 -16.18
C GLU A 9 -11.80 -21.13 -16.00
N VAL A 10 -11.04 -20.19 -15.43
CA VAL A 10 -11.53 -18.84 -15.06
C VAL A 10 -10.67 -17.74 -15.68
N PHE A 11 -9.37 -17.96 -15.79
CA PHE A 11 -8.39 -16.98 -16.28
C PHE A 11 -7.76 -17.46 -17.57
N ASP A 12 -7.74 -16.57 -18.56
CA ASP A 12 -7.13 -16.84 -19.87
C ASP A 12 -5.68 -16.39 -19.94
N GLU A 13 -5.26 -15.48 -19.03
CA GLU A 13 -3.96 -14.84 -19.03
C GLU A 13 -3.11 -15.22 -17.81
N PRO A 14 -1.76 -15.24 -17.91
CA PRO A 14 -0.86 -15.55 -16.79
C PRO A 14 -0.91 -14.53 -15.65
N ILE A 15 -1.36 -13.30 -15.93
CA ILE A 15 -1.59 -12.25 -14.95
C ILE A 15 -3.02 -11.75 -15.12
N GLN A 16 -3.82 -11.86 -14.06
CA GLN A 16 -5.20 -11.42 -14.08
C GLN A 16 -5.37 -10.17 -13.23
N ARG A 17 -5.99 -9.14 -13.83
CA ARG A 17 -6.53 -7.97 -13.11
C ARG A 17 -7.94 -8.30 -12.64
N LEU A 18 -8.21 -8.14 -11.35
CA LEU A 18 -9.49 -8.43 -10.69
C LEU A 18 -9.96 -7.18 -9.94
N ASP A 19 -10.89 -6.44 -10.54
CA ASP A 19 -11.59 -5.36 -9.84
C ASP A 19 -12.85 -5.87 -9.13
N ARG A 20 -13.51 -4.97 -8.40
CA ARG A 20 -14.69 -5.32 -7.60
C ARG A 20 -15.83 -5.89 -8.45
N GLU A 21 -16.02 -5.42 -9.68
CA GLU A 21 -17.09 -5.91 -10.55
C GLU A 21 -16.83 -7.38 -10.94
N LEU A 22 -15.60 -7.69 -11.36
CA LEU A 22 -15.22 -9.05 -11.69
C LEU A 22 -15.26 -9.97 -10.47
N LEU A 23 -14.78 -9.52 -9.31
CA LEU A 23 -14.87 -10.29 -8.06
C LEU A 23 -16.34 -10.59 -7.68
N ARG A 24 -17.27 -9.65 -7.85
CA ARG A 24 -18.70 -9.93 -7.60
C ARG A 24 -19.28 -10.98 -8.55
N LYS A 25 -18.92 -10.90 -9.84
CA LYS A 25 -19.33 -11.92 -10.84
C LYS A 25 -18.78 -13.30 -10.47
N LEU A 26 -17.55 -13.35 -9.98
CA LEU A 26 -16.90 -14.60 -9.59
C LEU A 26 -17.49 -15.19 -8.29
N TYR A 27 -17.89 -14.33 -7.35
CA TYR A 27 -18.53 -14.73 -6.09
C TYR A 27 -19.84 -15.50 -6.34
N ASN A 28 -20.70 -14.96 -7.20
CA ASN A 28 -22.00 -15.56 -7.53
C ASN A 28 -21.90 -16.89 -8.30
N ARG A 29 -20.75 -17.16 -8.91
CA ARG A 29 -20.51 -18.35 -9.74
C ARG A 29 -19.83 -19.51 -9.01
N ARG A 30 -19.72 -19.45 -7.67
CA ARG A 30 -19.04 -20.47 -6.83
C ARG A 30 -17.55 -20.69 -7.16
N PHE A 31 -16.84 -19.69 -7.68
CA PHE A 31 -15.39 -19.83 -7.91
C PHE A 31 -14.59 -19.68 -6.61
N SER A 32 -14.77 -20.63 -5.68
CA SER A 32 -14.06 -20.68 -4.39
C SER A 32 -12.55 -20.66 -4.56
N ALA A 33 -12.05 -21.14 -5.70
CA ALA A 33 -10.62 -21.18 -5.97
C ALA A 33 -9.97 -19.79 -6.11
N VAL A 34 -10.66 -18.80 -6.67
CA VAL A 34 -10.13 -17.44 -6.77
C VAL A 34 -10.10 -16.79 -5.39
N GLN A 35 -11.14 -17.01 -4.60
CA GLN A 35 -11.18 -16.63 -3.19
C GLN A 35 -10.03 -17.28 -2.41
N ASP A 36 -9.88 -18.60 -2.49
CA ASP A 36 -8.81 -19.35 -1.83
C ASP A 36 -7.42 -18.85 -2.24
N ALA A 37 -7.22 -18.54 -3.52
CA ALA A 37 -5.95 -18.00 -4.02
C ALA A 37 -5.64 -16.65 -3.36
N ILE A 38 -6.60 -15.72 -3.34
CA ILE A 38 -6.44 -14.39 -2.75
C ILE A 38 -6.25 -14.49 -1.23
N ASP A 39 -7.09 -15.25 -0.54
CA ASP A 39 -7.07 -15.36 0.92
C ASP A 39 -5.77 -16.00 1.41
N LYS A 40 -5.30 -17.05 0.74
CA LYS A 40 -4.02 -17.68 1.09
C LYS A 40 -2.83 -16.77 0.77
N MET A 41 -2.82 -16.09 -0.37
CA MET A 41 -1.75 -15.14 -0.70
C MET A 41 -1.73 -13.95 0.26
N GLY A 42 -2.89 -13.44 0.66
CA GLY A 42 -3.01 -12.36 1.64
C GLY A 42 -2.56 -12.77 3.05
N ALA A 43 -2.88 -14.00 3.48
CA ALA A 43 -2.39 -14.56 4.73
C ALA A 43 -0.86 -14.73 4.74
N LEU A 44 -0.29 -15.24 3.64
CA LEU A 44 1.16 -15.38 3.47
C LEU A 44 1.86 -14.01 3.45
N SER A 45 1.33 -13.04 2.70
CA SER A 45 1.84 -11.66 2.67
C SER A 45 1.90 -11.06 4.07
N SER A 46 0.80 -11.18 4.82
CA SER A 46 0.69 -10.61 6.17
C SER A 46 1.66 -11.27 7.14
N ARG A 47 1.85 -12.59 7.02
CA ARG A 47 2.82 -13.34 7.83
C ARG A 47 4.26 -12.90 7.55
N GLU A 48 4.65 -12.74 6.28
CA GLU A 48 6.01 -12.30 5.92
C GLU A 48 6.30 -10.85 6.34
N GLN A 49 5.28 -9.99 6.33
CA GLN A 49 5.37 -8.62 6.83
C GLN A 49 5.29 -8.51 8.36
N GLY A 50 5.11 -9.63 9.09
CA GLY A 50 4.98 -9.64 10.55
C GLY A 50 3.70 -8.96 11.07
N LEU A 51 2.66 -8.87 10.24
CA LEU A 51 1.42 -8.18 10.57
C LEU A 51 0.49 -9.09 11.38
N ARG A 52 -0.14 -8.51 12.42
CA ARG A 52 -1.11 -9.21 13.27
C ARG A 52 -2.45 -9.46 12.57
N ARG A 53 -2.81 -8.63 11.59
CA ARG A 53 -4.08 -8.69 10.86
C ARG A 53 -3.80 -8.90 9.38
N ILE A 54 -4.60 -9.76 8.76
CA ILE A 54 -4.53 -9.98 7.31
C ILE A 54 -5.00 -8.72 6.58
N LEU A 55 -4.18 -8.12 5.72
CA LEU A 55 -4.55 -6.89 5.00
C LEU A 55 -5.40 -7.15 3.76
N THR A 56 -5.25 -8.32 3.15
CA THR A 56 -5.86 -8.66 1.87
C THR A 56 -6.61 -9.97 1.99
N SER A 57 -7.91 -9.93 1.73
CA SER A 57 -8.78 -11.10 1.56
C SER A 57 -9.81 -10.77 0.51
N TYR A 58 -10.41 -11.80 -0.08
CA TYR A 58 -11.46 -11.67 -1.08
C TYR A 58 -12.64 -10.84 -0.56
N GLU A 59 -13.09 -11.14 0.66
CA GLU A 59 -14.16 -10.42 1.35
C GLU A 59 -13.83 -8.93 1.53
N LYS A 60 -12.63 -8.60 2.01
CA LYS A 60 -12.20 -7.19 2.19
C LYS A 60 -12.18 -6.40 0.89
N LEU A 61 -11.84 -7.04 -0.23
CA LEU A 61 -11.87 -6.42 -1.56
C LEU A 61 -13.30 -6.13 -2.04
N LEU A 62 -14.28 -6.92 -1.61
CA LEU A 62 -15.70 -6.70 -1.93
C LEU A 62 -16.34 -5.63 -1.05
N GLU A 63 -15.96 -5.58 0.22
CA GLU A 63 -16.56 -4.74 1.26
C GLU A 63 -15.97 -3.34 1.36
N THR A 64 -14.71 -3.14 0.95
CA THR A 64 -14.07 -1.82 1.02
C THR A 64 -14.88 -0.77 0.24
N GLU A 65 -14.98 0.45 0.75
CA GLU A 65 -15.60 1.56 0.01
C GLU A 65 -14.70 2.05 -1.13
N ASP A 66 -13.38 2.01 -0.93
CA ASP A 66 -12.39 2.48 -1.89
C ASP A 66 -12.31 1.61 -3.16
N GLU A 67 -12.02 2.26 -4.29
CA GLU A 67 -11.71 1.58 -5.54
C GLU A 67 -10.35 0.86 -5.42
N GLN A 68 -10.40 -0.43 -5.09
CA GLN A 68 -9.24 -1.31 -5.01
C GLN A 68 -9.32 -2.39 -6.09
N VAL A 69 -8.14 -2.78 -6.57
CA VAL A 69 -7.92 -3.80 -7.59
C VAL A 69 -6.82 -4.73 -7.12
N ILE A 70 -6.96 -6.01 -7.43
CA ILE A 70 -5.94 -7.01 -7.15
C ILE A 70 -5.47 -7.66 -8.45
N TYR A 71 -4.17 -7.90 -8.51
CA TYR A 71 -3.48 -8.52 -9.61
C TYR A 71 -2.91 -9.85 -9.13
N ILE A 72 -3.23 -10.93 -9.83
CA ILE A 72 -2.76 -12.28 -9.48
C ILE A 72 -1.95 -12.83 -10.65
N MET A 73 -0.69 -13.19 -10.38
CA MET A 73 0.16 -13.93 -11.31
C MET A 73 0.09 -15.42 -10.98
N TRP A 74 -0.12 -16.25 -11.99
CA TRP A 74 -0.28 -17.68 -11.82
C TRP A 74 0.21 -18.46 -13.05
N LYS A 75 0.33 -19.77 -12.91
CA LYS A 75 0.58 -20.71 -14.01
C LYS A 75 -0.05 -22.07 -13.75
N LYS A 76 -0.27 -22.85 -14.81
CA LYS A 76 -0.67 -24.27 -14.69
C LYS A 76 0.42 -25.05 -13.95
N HIS A 77 0.01 -26.02 -13.14
CA HIS A 77 0.95 -26.96 -12.57
C HIS A 77 1.50 -27.87 -13.68
N PRO A 78 2.82 -28.18 -13.69
CA PRO A 78 3.45 -28.89 -14.82
C PRO A 78 2.96 -30.34 -15.00
N THR A 79 2.55 -31.01 -13.92
CA THR A 79 2.13 -32.42 -13.93
C THR A 79 0.67 -32.65 -13.53
N SER A 80 0.20 -31.97 -12.48
CA SER A 80 -1.19 -32.04 -11.99
C SER A 80 -2.17 -31.15 -12.78
N VAL A 81 -3.04 -31.76 -13.58
CA VAL A 81 -4.00 -31.05 -14.47
C VAL A 81 -5.01 -30.17 -13.70
N ASN A 82 -5.45 -30.61 -12.52
CA ASN A 82 -6.45 -29.89 -11.70
C ASN A 82 -5.80 -28.98 -10.64
N THR A 83 -4.60 -28.47 -10.91
CA THR A 83 -3.80 -27.71 -9.94
C THR A 83 -3.15 -26.54 -10.64
N SER A 84 -3.06 -25.43 -9.92
CA SER A 84 -2.40 -24.21 -10.39
C SER A 84 -1.37 -23.76 -9.37
N ILE A 85 -0.36 -23.04 -9.85
CA ILE A 85 0.66 -22.40 -9.02
C ILE A 85 0.39 -20.91 -9.06
N VAL A 86 -0.01 -20.34 -7.92
CA VAL A 86 -0.08 -18.90 -7.71
C VAL A 86 1.31 -18.40 -7.34
N ILE A 87 1.80 -17.42 -8.09
CA ILE A 87 3.19 -16.93 -8.02
C ILE A 87 3.27 -15.66 -7.17
N ALA A 88 2.39 -14.69 -7.46
CA ALA A 88 2.45 -13.37 -6.85
C ALA A 88 1.09 -12.68 -6.83
N MET A 89 0.95 -11.73 -5.92
CA MET A 89 -0.22 -10.89 -5.70
C MET A 89 0.22 -9.44 -5.54
N LEU A 90 -0.46 -8.50 -6.20
CA LEU A 90 -0.29 -7.07 -6.00
C LEU A 90 -1.68 -6.43 -5.85
N LYS A 91 -1.92 -5.71 -4.77
CA LYS A 91 -3.13 -4.95 -4.51
C LYS A 91 -2.82 -3.45 -4.62
N GLY A 92 -3.61 -2.75 -5.42
CA GLY A 92 -3.54 -1.30 -5.57
C GLY A 92 -4.91 -0.66 -5.46
N GLY A 93 -4.95 0.66 -5.36
CA GLY A 93 -6.20 1.41 -5.37
C GLY A 93 -6.00 2.89 -5.12
N PHE A 94 -6.97 3.71 -5.53
CA PHE A 94 -6.89 5.14 -5.31
C PHE A 94 -7.16 5.51 -3.85
N LYS A 95 -6.36 6.43 -3.32
CA LYS A 95 -6.50 6.99 -1.97
C LYS A 95 -6.45 8.50 -2.04
N ASN A 96 -7.30 9.15 -1.26
CA ASN A 96 -7.20 10.58 -1.01
C ASN A 96 -6.18 10.79 0.12
N LEU A 97 -5.01 11.29 -0.21
CA LEU A 97 -3.90 11.47 0.73
C LEU A 97 -3.58 12.94 0.94
N TYR A 98 -3.19 13.27 2.16
CA TYR A 98 -2.54 14.53 2.50
C TYR A 98 -1.04 14.26 2.55
N LEU A 99 -0.29 14.85 1.63
CA LEU A 99 1.13 14.58 1.39
C LEU A 99 1.95 15.84 1.61
N PHE A 100 3.20 15.65 2.01
CA PHE A 100 4.17 16.71 2.20
C PHE A 100 5.42 16.43 1.36
N ASP A 101 5.92 17.46 0.69
CA ASP A 101 7.22 17.42 0.05
C ASP A 101 8.36 17.61 1.08
N LEU A 102 9.61 17.65 0.61
CA LEU A 102 10.79 17.88 1.45
C LEU A 102 10.81 19.28 2.09
N ALA A 103 10.09 20.25 1.53
CA ALA A 103 9.95 21.61 2.06
C ALA A 103 8.77 21.73 3.05
N MET A 104 8.12 20.62 3.39
CA MET A 104 6.90 20.57 4.23
C MET A 104 5.72 21.36 3.63
N THR A 105 5.70 21.50 2.31
CA THR A 105 4.55 22.05 1.58
C THR A 105 3.45 21.00 1.51
N PRO A 106 2.21 21.33 1.93
CA PRO A 106 1.11 20.37 1.94
C PRO A 106 0.42 20.25 0.57
N PHE A 107 0.04 19.03 0.21
CA PHE A 107 -0.70 18.66 -1.00
C PHE A 107 -1.86 17.73 -0.63
N GLN A 108 -3.01 17.86 -1.31
CA GLN A 108 -4.14 16.94 -1.16
C GLN A 108 -4.43 16.32 -2.52
N GLU A 109 -4.17 15.02 -2.64
CA GLU A 109 -4.17 14.33 -3.92
C GLU A 109 -4.99 13.04 -3.86
N LYS A 110 -5.73 12.74 -4.94
CA LYS A 110 -6.23 11.39 -5.20
C LYS A 110 -5.14 10.63 -5.98
N VAL A 111 -4.44 9.72 -5.30
CA VAL A 111 -3.26 9.02 -5.83
C VAL A 111 -3.48 7.51 -5.86
N PHE A 112 -2.97 6.84 -6.88
CA PHE A 112 -2.96 5.39 -6.91
C PHE A 112 -1.89 4.87 -5.95
N SER A 113 -2.32 4.05 -5.01
CA SER A 113 -1.48 3.55 -3.94
C SER A 113 -1.25 2.05 -4.07
N ILE A 114 0.00 1.62 -3.88
CA ILE A 114 0.34 0.21 -3.71
C ILE A 114 0.04 -0.15 -2.25
N LEU A 115 -0.88 -1.09 -2.03
CA LEU A 115 -1.48 -1.37 -0.72
C LEU A 115 -1.06 -2.72 -0.13
N ASP A 116 -0.68 -3.67 -0.98
CA ASP A 116 -0.11 -4.96 -0.57
C ASP A 116 0.63 -5.56 -1.77
N PHE A 117 1.80 -6.12 -1.58
CA PHE A 117 2.56 -6.72 -2.67
C PHE A 117 3.41 -7.88 -2.17
N TYR A 118 3.14 -9.05 -2.75
CA TYR A 118 3.72 -10.30 -2.30
C TYR A 118 4.06 -11.24 -3.46
N VAL A 119 5.28 -11.76 -3.44
CA VAL A 119 5.72 -12.85 -4.32
C VAL A 119 6.03 -14.03 -3.42
N PHE A 120 5.48 -15.21 -3.75
CA PHE A 120 5.68 -16.42 -2.97
C PHE A 120 7.18 -16.68 -2.74
N HIS A 121 7.58 -16.93 -1.49
CA HIS A 121 8.99 -16.89 -1.05
C HIS A 121 9.97 -17.65 -1.97
N SER A 122 9.62 -18.86 -2.43
CA SER A 122 10.49 -19.69 -3.28
C SER A 122 10.64 -19.18 -4.71
N LEU A 123 9.84 -18.18 -5.10
CA LEU A 123 9.78 -17.57 -6.43
C LEU A 123 10.20 -16.09 -6.40
N GLN A 124 10.70 -15.60 -5.26
CA GLN A 124 11.24 -14.25 -5.14
C GLN A 124 12.55 -14.11 -5.92
N ARG A 125 12.88 -12.86 -6.31
CA ARG A 125 14.11 -12.48 -7.02
C ARG A 125 14.35 -13.14 -8.39
N GLN A 126 13.30 -13.73 -8.97
CA GLN A 126 13.32 -14.32 -10.33
C GLN A 126 12.65 -13.43 -11.39
N GLY A 127 12.40 -12.14 -11.09
CA GLY A 127 11.73 -11.21 -12.01
C GLY A 127 10.21 -11.18 -11.93
N ASN A 128 9.57 -12.18 -11.28
CA ASN A 128 8.10 -12.26 -11.15
C ASN A 128 7.46 -10.98 -10.57
N GLY A 129 8.07 -10.39 -9.55
CA GLY A 129 7.58 -9.16 -8.95
C GLY A 129 7.63 -7.97 -9.92
N HIS A 130 8.70 -7.86 -10.71
CA HIS A 130 8.84 -6.80 -11.71
C HIS A 130 7.78 -6.94 -12.79
N GLN A 131 7.64 -8.14 -13.35
CA GLN A 131 6.63 -8.42 -14.37
C GLN A 131 5.20 -8.13 -13.88
N LEU A 132 4.86 -8.49 -12.64
CA LEU A 132 3.54 -8.20 -12.07
C LEU A 132 3.31 -6.69 -11.87
N PHE A 133 4.33 -5.98 -11.42
CA PHE A 133 4.25 -4.54 -11.20
C PHE A 133 4.17 -3.76 -12.52
N ASP A 134 4.96 -4.11 -13.53
CA ASP A 134 4.88 -3.55 -14.89
C ASP A 134 3.49 -3.76 -15.50
N PHE A 135 2.93 -4.96 -15.37
CA PHE A 135 1.58 -5.24 -15.84
C PHE A 135 0.55 -4.33 -15.17
N MET A 136 0.66 -4.10 -13.86
CA MET A 136 -0.21 -3.17 -13.13
C MET A 136 -0.07 -1.74 -13.65
N LEU A 137 1.16 -1.23 -13.80
CA LEU A 137 1.42 0.11 -14.32
C LEU A 137 0.82 0.29 -15.73
N GLN A 138 0.99 -0.70 -16.60
CA GLN A 138 0.42 -0.67 -17.96
C GLN A 138 -1.11 -0.71 -17.96
N LYS A 139 -1.72 -1.56 -17.12
CA LYS A 139 -3.19 -1.69 -17.05
C LYS A 139 -3.86 -0.45 -16.47
N GLU A 140 -3.25 0.18 -15.47
CA GLU A 140 -3.79 1.41 -14.88
C GLU A 140 -3.32 2.68 -15.62
N GLN A 141 -2.38 2.57 -16.56
CA GLN A 141 -1.78 3.68 -17.30
C GLN A 141 -1.10 4.71 -16.38
N ILE A 142 -0.31 4.21 -15.43
CA ILE A 142 0.32 5.00 -14.37
C ILE A 142 1.84 4.96 -14.52
N ASP A 143 2.48 6.12 -14.37
CA ASP A 143 3.92 6.22 -14.21
C ASP A 143 4.31 5.83 -12.76
N PRO A 144 5.34 5.01 -12.54
CA PRO A 144 5.74 4.58 -11.19
C PRO A 144 6.08 5.75 -10.24
N MET A 145 6.57 6.90 -10.74
CA MET A 145 6.80 8.13 -9.97
C MET A 145 5.50 8.72 -9.40
N GLN A 146 4.37 8.44 -10.05
CA GLN A 146 3.03 8.93 -9.67
C GLN A 146 2.31 7.99 -8.69
N CYS A 147 2.95 6.90 -8.25
CA CYS A 147 2.39 6.01 -7.23
C CYS A 147 2.80 6.45 -5.81
N ALA A 148 1.87 6.27 -4.86
CA ALA A 148 2.20 6.22 -3.44
C ALA A 148 2.31 4.76 -2.97
N ILE A 149 3.07 4.50 -1.91
CA ILE A 149 3.25 3.15 -1.36
C ILE A 149 2.89 3.16 0.12
N ASP A 150 1.92 2.34 0.53
CA ASP A 150 1.50 2.22 1.93
C ASP A 150 2.47 1.31 2.69
N LYS A 151 3.17 1.86 3.68
CA LYS A 151 4.09 1.12 4.58
C LYS A 151 5.03 0.15 3.85
N PRO A 152 5.83 0.62 2.88
CA PRO A 152 6.70 -0.27 2.13
C PRO A 152 7.70 -0.99 3.04
N SER A 153 7.94 -2.27 2.75
CA SER A 153 9.11 -2.97 3.29
C SER A 153 10.40 -2.44 2.66
N ASP A 154 11.54 -2.60 3.33
CA ASP A 154 12.85 -2.29 2.76
C ASP A 154 13.09 -3.00 1.41
N SER A 155 12.57 -4.21 1.28
CA SER A 155 12.63 -4.99 0.03
C SER A 155 11.89 -4.28 -1.10
N LEU A 156 10.72 -3.69 -0.81
CA LEU A 156 9.94 -2.94 -1.78
C LEU A 156 10.62 -1.61 -2.13
N VAL A 157 11.16 -0.87 -1.16
CA VAL A 157 11.93 0.36 -1.45
C VAL A 157 13.12 0.06 -2.37
N ARG A 158 13.91 -0.98 -2.09
CA ARG A 158 15.02 -1.41 -2.97
C ARG A 158 14.54 -1.88 -4.33
N PHE A 159 13.37 -2.51 -4.41
CA PHE A 159 12.76 -2.91 -5.67
C PHE A 159 12.41 -1.70 -6.53
N MET A 160 11.80 -0.65 -5.95
CA MET A 160 11.46 0.59 -6.66
C MET A 160 12.69 1.31 -7.19
N ALA A 161 13.76 1.40 -6.39
CA ALA A 161 15.03 1.97 -6.82
C ALA A 161 15.65 1.18 -7.99
N LYS A 162 15.71 -0.16 -7.87
CA LYS A 162 16.32 -1.02 -8.89
C LYS A 162 15.59 -0.99 -10.24
N HIS A 163 14.27 -1.04 -10.22
CA HIS A 163 13.48 -1.27 -11.43
C HIS A 163 12.95 0.03 -12.07
N TYR A 164 12.75 1.08 -11.27
CA TYR A 164 12.15 2.33 -11.73
C TYR A 164 13.02 3.57 -11.44
N GLY A 165 14.24 3.39 -10.91
CA GLY A 165 15.14 4.51 -10.60
C GLY A 165 14.61 5.45 -9.50
N LEU A 166 13.65 4.98 -8.69
CA LEU A 166 13.02 5.78 -7.65
C LEU A 166 13.87 5.76 -6.38
N GLU A 167 14.68 6.81 -6.24
CA GLU A 167 15.59 7.01 -5.11
C GLU A 167 15.11 8.14 -4.19
N ASN A 168 15.69 8.21 -2.98
CA ASN A 168 15.39 9.23 -1.97
C ASN A 168 13.90 9.28 -1.56
N PRO A 169 13.34 8.17 -1.04
CA PRO A 169 11.94 8.12 -0.64
C PRO A 169 11.60 9.18 0.42
N ILE A 170 10.47 9.86 0.25
CA ILE A 170 9.93 10.83 1.20
C ILE A 170 8.89 10.11 2.07
N TRP A 171 9.30 9.78 3.28
CA TRP A 171 8.43 9.14 4.28
C TRP A 171 7.45 10.14 4.88
N GLN A 172 6.16 9.85 4.72
CA GLN A 172 5.07 10.63 5.29
C GLN A 172 4.80 10.19 6.73
N SER A 173 4.26 11.09 7.55
CA SER A 173 3.84 10.77 8.93
C SER A 173 2.73 9.71 8.99
N THR A 174 1.97 9.53 7.90
CA THR A 174 0.96 8.48 7.73
C THR A 174 1.55 7.11 7.38
N ASN A 175 2.88 7.00 7.29
CA ASN A 175 3.64 5.83 6.83
C ASN A 175 3.52 5.52 5.33
N TYR A 176 2.91 6.41 4.55
CA TYR A 176 3.02 6.36 3.10
C TYR A 176 4.42 6.82 2.66
N VAL A 177 4.84 6.32 1.50
CA VAL A 177 6.05 6.77 0.81
C VAL A 177 5.68 7.25 -0.57
N VAL A 178 6.23 8.41 -0.93
CA VAL A 178 6.25 8.98 -2.28
C VAL A 178 7.68 9.38 -2.62
N TYR A 179 7.94 9.78 -3.86
CA TYR A 179 9.27 10.20 -4.31
C TYR A 179 9.26 11.67 -4.74
N PRO A 180 10.42 12.37 -4.77
CA PRO A 180 10.47 13.80 -5.04
C PRO A 180 9.78 14.22 -6.34
N GLY A 181 9.89 13.42 -7.41
CA GLY A 181 9.25 13.70 -8.70
C GLY A 181 7.72 13.64 -8.69
N TYR A 182 7.11 13.09 -7.64
CA TYR A 182 5.65 13.05 -7.49
C TYR A 182 5.02 14.45 -7.50
N PHE A 183 5.71 15.45 -6.94
CA PHE A 183 5.16 16.78 -6.69
C PHE A 183 5.34 17.79 -7.83
N VAL A 184 6.11 17.45 -8.88
CA VAL A 184 6.55 18.40 -9.93
C VAL A 184 5.39 19.12 -10.60
N ASP A 185 4.27 18.42 -10.85
CA ASP A 185 3.09 18.96 -11.54
C ASP A 185 1.86 19.08 -10.62
N LYS A 186 2.09 19.13 -9.30
CA LYS A 186 1.02 19.16 -8.29
C LYS A 186 0.82 20.56 -7.75
N ASN A 187 -0.43 20.88 -7.43
CA ASN A 187 -0.77 22.18 -6.83
C ASN A 187 -0.76 22.05 -5.31
N PRO A 188 0.06 22.85 -4.60
CA PRO A 188 0.05 22.85 -3.15
C PRO A 188 -1.29 23.40 -2.64
N ILE A 189 -1.66 22.97 -1.44
CA ILE A 189 -2.82 23.53 -0.75
C ILE A 189 -2.47 24.96 -0.36
N SER A 190 -3.17 25.91 -0.96
CA SER A 190 -3.09 27.31 -0.56
C SER A 190 -3.45 27.42 0.91
N ARG A 191 -2.51 27.91 1.72
CA ARG A 191 -2.78 28.39 3.08
C ARG A 191 -3.55 29.70 3.00
N GLU A 192 -4.69 29.75 2.32
CA GLU A 192 -5.62 30.84 2.55
C GLU A 192 -6.15 30.65 3.96
N ALA A 193 -5.62 31.44 4.89
CA ALA A 193 -6.26 31.64 6.19
C ALA A 193 -7.76 31.88 5.93
N PRO A 194 -8.68 31.29 6.70
CA PRO A 194 -10.08 31.66 6.58
C PRO A 194 -10.15 33.18 6.68
N ARG A 195 -10.59 33.84 5.61
CA ARG A 195 -10.96 35.26 5.68
C ARG A 195 -12.12 35.31 6.65
N THR A 196 -11.81 35.53 7.93
CA THR A 196 -12.82 35.87 8.91
C THR A 196 -13.53 37.12 8.37
N PRO A 197 -14.87 37.10 8.23
CA PRO A 197 -15.59 38.34 8.03
C PRO A 197 -15.18 39.28 9.16
N ARG A 198 -14.62 40.44 8.83
CA ARG A 198 -14.30 41.49 9.81
C ARG A 198 -15.61 41.89 10.49
N THR A 199 -15.89 41.33 11.65
CA THR A 199 -16.90 41.86 12.55
C THR A 199 -16.39 43.16 13.16
N PRO A 200 -17.20 44.23 13.25
CA PRO A 200 -16.80 45.47 13.88
C PRO A 200 -16.50 45.24 15.37
N ARG A 201 -15.48 45.93 15.87
CA ARG A 201 -15.01 45.91 17.27
C ARG A 201 -16.17 46.04 18.25
N GLY A 202 -16.30 45.05 19.13
CA GLY A 202 -17.07 45.10 20.36
C GLY A 202 -16.31 44.31 21.43
N SER A 203 -16.00 44.97 22.53
CA SER A 203 -15.27 44.49 23.71
C SER A 203 -15.92 43.30 24.42
N GLU A 204 -15.15 42.26 24.77
CA GLU A 204 -14.82 41.89 26.16
C GLU A 204 -14.22 40.46 26.31
N LYS A 205 -13.16 40.41 27.12
CA LYS A 205 -12.74 39.37 28.08
C LYS A 205 -12.35 37.96 27.58
N SER A 206 -11.02 37.86 27.42
CA SER A 206 -10.14 36.75 27.85
C SER A 206 -10.73 35.72 28.80
N LEU A 207 -10.74 34.46 28.34
CA LEU A 207 -10.55 33.24 29.13
C LEU A 207 -10.06 32.19 28.13
N TYR A 208 -8.84 31.66 28.29
CA TYR A 208 -8.53 30.23 28.35
C TYR A 208 -7.01 30.06 28.52
N ALA A 209 -6.69 29.19 29.47
CA ALA A 209 -5.40 29.01 30.10
C ALA A 209 -4.31 28.50 29.16
N THR A 210 -3.12 29.04 29.39
CA THR A 210 -1.81 28.50 29.06
C THR A 210 -1.69 27.04 29.51
N VAL A 211 -1.27 26.14 28.61
CA VAL A 211 -0.65 24.87 28.99
C VAL A 211 0.71 24.80 28.31
N ALA A 212 1.76 24.76 29.13
CA ALA A 212 3.16 24.71 28.72
C ALA A 212 3.60 23.29 28.28
N PRO A 213 4.67 23.13 27.50
CA PRO A 213 5.16 21.83 27.06
C PRO A 213 5.97 21.13 28.16
N LEU A 214 5.71 19.83 28.36
CA LEU A 214 6.51 18.96 29.23
C LEU A 214 7.83 18.59 28.53
N HIS A 215 8.95 19.07 29.09
CA HIS A 215 10.28 18.55 28.79
C HIS A 215 10.53 17.24 29.54
N HIS A 216 10.82 16.16 28.81
CA HIS A 216 11.43 14.96 29.38
C HIS A 216 12.92 15.19 29.65
N ARG A 217 13.33 15.03 30.92
CA ARG A 217 14.73 14.89 31.34
C ARG A 217 15.10 13.39 31.45
N PRO A 218 16.35 13.00 31.17
CA PRO A 218 16.78 11.61 31.18
C PRO A 218 17.06 11.10 32.60
N SER A 219 16.77 9.83 32.83
CA SER A 219 17.08 9.09 34.05
C SER A 219 18.57 8.77 34.14
N SER A 220 19.16 9.15 35.27
CA SER A 220 20.55 8.90 35.65
C SER A 220 20.79 7.45 36.05
N LEU A 221 21.89 6.90 35.52
CA LEU A 221 22.59 5.71 35.99
C LEU A 221 23.15 5.93 37.40
N SER A 222 22.96 4.94 38.28
CA SER A 222 23.78 4.73 39.47
C SER A 222 23.98 3.23 39.68
N GLY A 223 25.16 2.74 39.35
CA GLY A 223 25.67 1.43 39.72
C GLY A 223 27.17 1.57 39.95
N GLN A 224 27.54 1.75 41.21
CA GLN A 224 28.94 1.64 41.66
C GLN A 224 29.25 0.17 41.95
N ALA A 225 30.49 -0.19 41.64
CA ALA A 225 31.13 -1.47 41.87
C ALA A 225 31.77 -1.54 43.27
N GLU A 226 31.89 -2.76 43.80
CA GLU A 226 32.98 -3.29 44.66
C GLU A 226 32.75 -4.83 44.75
N GLN A 227 33.71 -5.66 44.31
CA GLN A 227 34.66 -6.45 45.14
C GLN A 227 33.92 -7.38 46.13
N ASP A 228 33.97 -8.71 46.07
CA ASP A 228 35.09 -9.65 45.85
C ASP A 228 34.67 -10.93 45.10
#